data_AF-S4PL03-F1
#
_entry.id   AF-S4PL03-F1
#
_cell.length_a   1.000
_cell.length_b   1.000
_cell.length_c   1.000
_cell.angle_alpha   90.00
_cell.angle_beta   90.00
_cell.angle_gamma   90.00
#
_symmetry.space_group_name_H-M   'P 1'
#
loop_
_entity.id
_entity.type
_entity.pdbx_description
1 polymer ?
#
loop_
_entity_poly.entity_id
_entity_poly.type
_entity_poly.pdbx_seq_one_letter_code
_entity_poly.pdbx_strand_id
1 'polypeptide(L)'
;MQLTNPSEHTVLFKIKTTAPKKYCVRPNSGVLSPNSKVDIAITPQPVHVDNTEKHKHKFMVQSVIAPEGKTNIDQVWKEISPDQLMDYKLKCVFESPRGANQNDSGDTAAPTEIIKKRAPAEDAKLLTKDAEG
;
A
#
# COMPACT_ATOMS: atom_id res chain seq x y z
N MET A 1 -7.58 2.47 1.63
CA MET A 1 -6.13 2.32 1.37
C MET A 1 -5.98 1.53 0.08
N GLN A 2 -5.12 1.92 -0.85
CA GLN A 2 -4.90 1.16 -2.08
C GLN A 2 -3.55 0.44 -2.03
N LEU A 3 -3.54 -0.83 -2.40
CA LEU A 3 -2.32 -1.59 -2.64
C LEU A 3 -2.12 -1.73 -4.15
N THR A 4 -0.91 -1.48 -4.61
CA THR A 4 -0.50 -1.64 -6.02
C THR A 4 0.64 -2.64 -6.06
N ASN A 5 0.56 -3.61 -6.97
CA ASN A 5 1.66 -4.51 -7.27
C ASN A 5 2.43 -3.97 -8.49
N PRO A 6 3.61 -3.33 -8.30
CA PRO A 6 4.41 -2.82 -9.41
C PRO A 6 5.30 -3.90 -10.05
N SER A 7 5.27 -5.14 -9.56
CA SER A 7 6.13 -6.21 -10.07
C SER A 7 5.50 -6.94 -11.25
N GLU A 8 6.34 -7.70 -11.96
CA GLU A 8 5.92 -8.62 -13.02
C GLU A 8 5.44 -9.97 -12.48
N HIS A 9 5.45 -10.16 -11.16
CA HIS A 9 5.04 -11.41 -10.51
C HIS A 9 3.73 -11.26 -9.76
N THR A 10 3.07 -12.40 -9.52
CA THR A 10 1.90 -12.43 -8.63
C THR A 10 2.36 -12.24 -7.19
N VAL A 11 1.69 -11.39 -6.43
CA VAL A 11 2.00 -11.11 -5.02
C VAL A 11 0.84 -11.53 -4.13
N LEU A 12 1.12 -12.26 -3.07
CA LEU A 12 0.14 -12.54 -2.02
C LEU A 12 0.28 -11.47 -0.93
N PHE A 13 -0.85 -11.04 -0.36
CA PHE A 13 -0.83 -10.08 0.74
C PHE A 13 -1.75 -10.51 1.90
N LYS A 14 -1.42 -10.03 3.10
CA LYS A 14 -2.21 -10.16 4.32
C LYS A 14 -2.11 -8.89 5.15
N ILE A 15 -3.24 -8.41 5.63
CA ILE A 15 -3.35 -7.26 6.53
C ILE A 15 -3.39 -7.78 7.97
N LYS A 16 -2.48 -7.27 8.80
CA LYS A 16 -2.46 -7.50 10.26
C LYS A 16 -2.67 -6.16 10.96
N THR A 17 -3.20 -6.20 12.17
CA THR A 17 -3.40 -5.00 12.99
C THR A 17 -3.17 -5.31 14.46
N THR A 18 -2.75 -4.30 15.22
CA THR A 18 -2.66 -4.38 16.69
C THR A 18 -4.02 -4.27 17.37
N ALA A 19 -5.10 -4.01 16.63
CA ALA A 19 -6.45 -3.83 17.18
C ALA A 19 -7.54 -4.55 16.35
N PRO A 20 -7.49 -5.89 16.19
CA PRO A 20 -8.35 -6.63 15.27
C PRO A 20 -9.84 -6.56 15.62
N LYS A 21 -10.20 -6.39 16.89
CA LYS A 21 -11.61 -6.23 17.31
C LYS A 21 -12.18 -4.85 16.98
N LYS A 22 -11.33 -3.84 16.80
CA LYS A 22 -11.74 -2.44 16.58
C LYS A 22 -11.95 -2.08 15.13
N TYR A 23 -11.48 -2.92 14.20
CA TYR A 23 -11.56 -2.63 12.78
C TYR A 23 -12.09 -3.82 12.00
N CYS A 24 -12.95 -3.54 11.03
CA CYS A 24 -13.21 -4.43 9.92
C CYS A 24 -12.26 -4.07 8.78
N VAL A 25 -11.58 -5.07 8.21
CA VAL A 25 -10.69 -4.90 7.05
C VAL A 25 -11.19 -5.79 5.91
N ARG A 26 -11.47 -5.20 4.75
CA ARG A 26 -11.96 -5.92 3.56
C ARG A 26 -11.29 -5.44 2.27
N PRO A 27 -10.68 -6.34 1.48
CA PRO A 27 -10.22 -7.68 1.87
C PRO A 27 -9.10 -7.61 2.94
N ASN A 28 -8.97 -8.62 3.79
CA ASN A 28 -7.86 -8.71 4.76
C ASN A 28 -6.69 -9.58 4.27
N SER A 29 -6.87 -10.33 3.20
CA SER A 29 -5.83 -11.04 2.47
C SER A 29 -6.25 -11.20 1.02
N GLY A 30 -5.31 -11.53 0.15
CA GLY A 30 -5.63 -11.79 -1.23
C GLY A 30 -4.42 -12.00 -2.12
N VAL A 31 -4.71 -12.07 -3.41
CA VAL A 31 -3.75 -12.22 -4.50
C VAL A 31 -3.80 -10.95 -5.35
N LEU A 32 -2.65 -10.42 -5.71
CA LEU A 32 -2.48 -9.32 -6.65
C LEU A 32 -1.71 -9.83 -7.86
N SER A 33 -2.36 -9.83 -9.02
CA SER A 33 -1.72 -10.08 -10.30
C SER A 33 -0.65 -9.02 -10.62
N PRO A 34 0.29 -9.30 -11.52
CA PRO A 34 1.26 -8.32 -12.00
C PRO A 34 0.60 -7.02 -12.41
N ASN A 35 1.18 -5.87 -12.05
CA ASN A 35 0.70 -4.52 -12.40
C ASN A 35 -0.75 -4.20 -11.98
N SER A 36 -1.35 -4.99 -11.09
CA SER A 36 -2.72 -4.79 -10.62
C SER A 36 -2.79 -4.01 -9.31
N LYS A 37 -4.00 -3.59 -8.93
CA LYS A 37 -4.26 -2.86 -7.69
C LYS A 37 -5.53 -3.37 -7.01
N VAL A 38 -5.60 -3.21 -5.69
CA VAL A 38 -6.77 -3.53 -4.89
C VAL A 38 -7.02 -2.43 -3.86
N ASP A 39 -8.29 -2.08 -3.69
CA ASP A 39 -8.73 -1.17 -2.65
C ASP A 39 -9.09 -1.95 -1.38
N ILE A 40 -8.42 -1.59 -0.28
CA ILE A 40 -8.63 -2.12 1.05
C ILE A 40 -9.48 -1.12 1.84
N ALA A 41 -10.69 -1.54 2.19
CA ALA A 41 -11.57 -0.85 3.11
C ALA A 41 -11.17 -1.18 4.56
N ILE A 42 -10.94 -0.14 5.36
CA ILE A 42 -10.69 -0.25 6.80
C ILE A 42 -11.75 0.59 7.49
N THR A 43 -12.62 -0.05 8.26
CA THR A 43 -13.77 0.60 8.90
C THR A 43 -13.74 0.34 10.41
N PRO A 44 -13.83 1.37 11.27
CA PRO A 44 -13.97 1.18 12.72
C PRO A 44 -15.24 0.37 13.06
N GLN A 45 -15.17 -0.49 14.07
CA GLN A 45 -16.33 -1.20 14.58
C GLN A 45 -17.07 -0.35 15.64
N PRO A 46 -18.42 -0.24 15.59
CA PRO A 46 -19.18 0.66 16.47
C PRO A 46 -19.05 0.35 17.96
N VAL A 47 -18.88 -0.92 18.33
CA VAL A 47 -19.00 -1.39 19.72
C VAL A 47 -17.72 -1.26 20.54
N HIS A 48 -16.61 -0.76 19.97
CA HIS A 48 -15.29 -0.74 20.62
C HIS A 48 -14.64 0.66 20.66
N VAL A 49 -15.45 1.71 20.66
CA VAL A 49 -14.98 3.10 20.77
C VAL A 49 -14.94 3.51 22.24
N ASP A 50 -13.82 3.22 22.91
CA ASP A 50 -13.55 3.67 24.27
C ASP A 50 -12.98 5.09 24.27
N ASN A 51 -13.65 6.03 24.93
CA ASN A 51 -13.31 7.46 24.92
C ASN A 51 -11.99 7.78 25.69
N THR A 52 -11.46 6.82 26.45
CA THR A 52 -10.20 6.96 27.21
C THR A 52 -8.99 6.33 26.51
N GLU A 53 -9.20 5.69 25.37
CA GLU A 53 -8.15 4.88 24.75
C GLU A 53 -7.16 5.73 23.95
N LYS A 54 -5.87 5.53 24.19
CA LYS A 54 -4.81 6.10 23.36
C LYS A 54 -4.82 5.38 22.02
N HIS A 55 -5.46 5.96 21.01
CA HIS A 55 -5.62 5.43 19.65
C HIS A 55 -4.29 5.31 18.85
N LYS A 56 -3.33 4.53 19.35
CA LYS A 56 -2.03 4.24 18.72
C LYS A 56 -2.09 2.94 17.92
N HIS A 57 -3.15 2.73 17.15
CA HIS A 57 -3.32 1.51 16.37
C HIS A 57 -2.34 1.47 15.20
N LYS A 58 -1.81 0.28 14.92
CA LYS A 58 -0.92 0.02 13.79
C LYS A 58 -1.52 -1.04 12.88
N PHE A 59 -1.31 -0.86 11.60
CA PHE A 59 -1.59 -1.83 10.56
C PHE A 59 -0.28 -2.29 9.94
N MET A 60 -0.27 -3.50 9.43
CA MET A 60 0.87 -4.06 8.72
C MET A 60 0.36 -4.78 7.49
N VAL A 61 0.91 -4.43 6.33
CA VAL A 61 0.75 -5.19 5.10
C VAL A 61 1.93 -6.14 5.03
N GLN A 62 1.65 -7.43 5.12
CA GLN A 62 2.63 -8.48 4.90
C GLN A 62 2.42 -9.03 3.50
N SER A 63 3.50 -9.17 2.73
CA SER A 63 3.46 -9.59 1.33
C SER A 63 4.60 -10.51 0.97
N VAL A 64 4.43 -11.23 -0.13
CA VAL A 64 5.38 -12.22 -0.65
C VAL A 64 5.10 -12.46 -2.13
N ILE A 65 6.15 -12.72 -2.91
CA ILE A 65 6.00 -13.15 -4.30
C ILE A 65 5.46 -14.58 -4.30
N ALA A 66 4.37 -14.82 -5.03
CA ALA A 66 3.78 -16.14 -5.15
C ALA A 66 4.74 -17.08 -5.91
N PRO A 67 5.08 -18.26 -5.37
CA PRO A 67 5.88 -19.23 -6.09
C PRO A 67 5.17 -19.72 -7.35
N GLU A 68 5.90 -19.88 -8.45
CA GLU A 68 5.35 -20.38 -9.70
C GLU A 68 4.72 -21.77 -9.53
N GLY A 69 3.57 -22.00 -10.18
CA GLY A 69 2.87 -23.29 -10.15
C GLY A 69 2.10 -23.62 -8.87
N LYS A 70 2.19 -22.81 -7.80
CA LYS A 70 1.41 -23.02 -6.57
C LYS A 70 0.10 -22.23 -6.62
N THR A 71 -1.02 -22.95 -6.58
CA THR A 71 -2.37 -22.36 -6.55
C THR A 71 -2.95 -22.26 -5.14
N ASN A 72 -2.38 -23.01 -4.18
CA ASN A 72 -2.85 -23.05 -2.81
C ASN A 72 -2.17 -22.00 -1.91
N ILE A 73 -2.85 -20.87 -1.72
CA ILE A 73 -2.38 -19.73 -0.91
C ILE A 73 -2.03 -20.16 0.52
N ASP A 74 -2.83 -21.01 1.17
CA ASP A 74 -2.60 -21.45 2.55
C ASP A 74 -1.32 -22.28 2.67
N GLN A 75 -1.02 -23.10 1.67
CA GLN A 75 0.22 -23.86 1.63
C GLN A 75 1.43 -22.94 1.42
N VAL A 76 1.30 -21.96 0.51
CA VAL A 76 2.35 -20.96 0.29
C VAL A 76 2.72 -20.27 1.60
N TRP A 77 1.75 -19.79 2.39
CA TRP A 77 2.02 -19.15 3.68
C TRP A 77 2.72 -20.04 4.72
N LYS A 78 2.62 -21.37 4.61
CA LYS A 78 3.31 -22.32 5.52
C LYS A 78 4.74 -22.64 5.09
N GLU A 79 5.02 -22.57 3.79
CA GLU A 79 6.31 -22.93 3.20
C GLU A 79 7.25 -21.72 3.04
N ILE A 80 6.71 -20.50 3.14
CA ILE A 80 7.50 -19.27 3.03
C ILE A 80 8.42 -19.11 4.23
N SER A 81 9.71 -18.97 3.94
CA SER A 81 10.71 -18.59 4.93
C SER A 81 10.59 -17.10 5.29
N PRO A 82 10.89 -16.70 6.55
CA PRO A 82 10.71 -15.32 7.01
C PRO A 82 11.50 -14.26 6.23
N ASP A 83 12.60 -14.63 5.58
CA ASP A 83 13.44 -13.79 4.73
C ASP A 83 12.77 -13.39 3.41
N GLN A 84 11.77 -14.14 2.96
CA GLN A 84 11.00 -13.83 1.75
C GLN A 84 9.80 -12.90 2.03
N LEU A 85 9.49 -12.66 3.31
CA LEU A 85 8.38 -11.81 3.71
C LEU A 85 8.77 -10.33 3.63
N MET A 86 7.89 -9.56 3.01
CA MET A 86 7.99 -8.10 2.94
C MET A 86 6.90 -7.49 3.82
N ASP A 87 7.31 -6.77 4.86
CA ASP A 87 6.41 -6.13 5.82
C ASP A 87 6.43 -4.61 5.68
N TYR A 88 5.25 -4.01 5.50
CA TYR A 88 5.06 -2.56 5.47
C TYR A 88 4.13 -2.12 6.61
N LYS A 89 4.63 -1.25 7.50
CA LYS A 89 3.91 -0.82 8.72
C LYS A 89 3.31 0.57 8.54
N LEU A 90 2.06 0.70 8.97
CA LEU A 90 1.24 1.90 8.88
C LEU A 90 0.75 2.30 10.27
N LYS A 91 0.73 3.60 10.56
CA LYS A 91 0.14 4.14 11.79
C LYS A 91 -1.25 4.67 11.48
N CYS A 92 -2.25 4.27 12.26
CA CYS A 92 -3.57 4.87 12.20
C CYS A 92 -3.56 6.19 12.98
N VAL A 93 -4.08 7.24 12.35
CA VAL A 93 -4.24 8.56 12.96
C VAL A 93 -5.72 8.90 12.90
N PHE A 94 -6.27 9.32 14.04
CA PHE A 94 -7.62 9.82 14.13
C PHE A 94 -7.56 11.34 14.13
N GLU A 95 -8.19 11.94 13.14
CA GLU A 95 -8.33 13.40 13.07
C GLU A 95 -9.64 13.78 13.74
N SER A 96 -9.57 14.67 14.73
CA SER A 96 -10.77 15.33 15.23
C SER A 96 -11.24 16.29 14.13
N PRO A 97 -12.54 16.31 13.77
CA PRO A 97 -13.04 17.29 12.82
C PRO A 97 -12.72 18.68 13.36
N ARG A 98 -11.92 19.45 12.61
CA ARG A 98 -11.53 20.81 13.00
C ARG A 98 -12.83 21.61 13.11
N GLY A 99 -13.17 22.03 14.33
CA GLY A 99 -14.33 22.88 14.56
C GLY A 99 -14.22 24.13 13.69
N ALA A 100 -15.29 24.43 12.95
CA ALA A 100 -15.39 25.71 12.25
C ALA A 100 -15.51 26.84 13.28
N ASN A 101 -14.39 27.45 13.70
CA ASN A 101 -14.16 28.90 13.69
C ASN A 101 -12.85 29.35 14.37
N GLN A 102 -12.13 30.18 13.60
CA GLN A 102 -11.31 31.36 13.90
C GLN A 102 -10.08 31.31 14.82
N ASN A 103 -8.97 31.76 14.20
CA ASN A 103 -7.75 32.36 14.73
C ASN A 103 -7.05 31.64 15.89
N ASP A 104 -5.98 30.90 15.55
CA ASP A 104 -4.73 31.09 16.27
C ASP A 104 -3.53 30.84 15.34
N SER A 105 -2.57 31.74 15.42
CA SER A 105 -1.39 31.83 14.57
C SER A 105 -0.33 30.82 15.00
N GLY A 106 0.34 30.21 14.02
CA GLY A 106 1.73 29.74 14.18
C GLY A 106 1.90 28.23 14.30
N ASP A 107 1.94 27.54 13.16
CA ASP A 107 3.13 26.76 12.78
C ASP A 107 3.10 26.55 11.25
N THR A 108 3.97 27.26 10.55
CA THR A 108 4.10 27.21 9.10
C THR A 108 4.84 25.93 8.70
N ALA A 109 4.12 24.83 8.57
CA ALA A 109 4.61 23.69 7.78
C ALA A 109 4.19 23.90 6.31
N ALA A 110 5.10 24.52 5.55
CA ALA A 110 4.94 24.77 4.12
C ALA A 110 4.62 23.47 3.34
N PRO A 111 3.68 23.49 2.37
CA PRO A 111 3.51 22.41 1.42
C PRO A 111 4.42 22.59 0.19
N THR A 112 4.61 21.47 -0.54
CA THR A 112 5.11 21.32 -1.93
C THR A 112 6.63 21.49 -2.13
N GLU A 113 7.36 20.68 -2.90
CA GLU A 113 7.06 20.06 -4.21
C GLU A 113 7.77 18.69 -4.40
N ILE A 114 7.07 17.68 -4.93
CA ILE A 114 7.71 16.51 -5.56
C ILE A 114 7.75 16.78 -7.06
N ILE A 115 8.88 17.34 -7.50
CA ILE A 115 9.21 17.52 -8.91
C ILE A 115 9.29 16.14 -9.57
N LYS A 116 8.35 15.89 -10.48
CA LYS A 116 8.42 14.80 -11.46
C LYS A 116 9.66 15.01 -12.33
N LYS A 117 10.75 14.29 -12.06
CA LYS A 117 11.82 14.12 -13.05
C LYS A 117 11.34 13.15 -14.14
N ARG A 118 10.81 13.74 -15.21
CA ARG A 118 10.68 13.10 -16.52
C ARG A 118 12.11 12.98 -17.08
N ALA A 119 12.53 11.76 -17.42
CA ALA A 119 13.80 11.54 -18.13
C ALA A 119 13.73 12.16 -19.53
N PRO A 120 14.80 12.83 -20.02
CA PRO A 120 14.85 13.30 -21.39
C PRO A 120 15.09 12.12 -22.35
N ALA A 121 14.37 12.15 -23.48
CA ALA A 121 14.66 11.33 -24.64
C ALA A 121 15.94 11.84 -25.31
N GLU A 122 16.90 10.95 -25.56
CA GLU A 122 17.99 11.19 -26.50
C GLU A 122 17.52 10.84 -27.91
N ASP A 123 17.81 11.74 -28.84
CA ASP A 123 17.59 11.60 -30.27
C ASP A 123 18.91 11.22 -30.99
N ALA A 124 18.73 10.46 -32.08
CA ALA A 124 19.66 10.21 -33.18
C ALA A 124 20.90 9.31 -32.96
N LYS A 125 20.93 8.16 -33.66
CA LYS A 125 21.41 8.09 -35.06
C LYS A 125 21.70 6.62 -35.45
N LEU A 126 21.04 6.10 -36.48
CA LEU A 126 21.72 5.18 -37.41
C LEU A 126 21.10 5.26 -38.81
N LEU A 127 21.98 5.59 -39.76
CA LEU A 127 21.78 5.68 -41.20
C LEU A 127 21.96 4.29 -41.83
N THR A 128 21.22 4.01 -42.92
CA THR A 128 21.38 3.03 -44.04
C THR A 128 20.06 2.30 -44.27
N LYS A 129 19.57 2.04 -45.48
CA LYS A 129 20.10 2.08 -46.86
C LYS A 129 18.85 2.07 -47.76
N ASP A 130 18.71 3.02 -48.68
CA ASP A 130 17.70 2.90 -49.75
C ASP A 130 18.26 1.99 -50.85
N ALA A 131 17.44 1.01 -51.23
CA ALA A 131 17.62 0.17 -52.39
C ALA A 131 16.26 0.06 -53.10
N GLU A 132 16.33 0.09 -54.43
CA GLU A 132 15.30 -0.29 -55.41
C GLU A 132 14.40 0.82 -55.96
N GLY A 133 14.53 1.05 -57.28
CA GLY A 133 13.74 1.95 -58.10
C GLY A 133 14.54 2.56 -59.24
#